data_AF-G5SX66-F1
#
_entry.id   AF-G5SX66-F1
#
_cell.length_a   1.000
_cell.length_b   1.000
_cell.length_c   1.000
_cell.angle_alpha   90.00
_cell.angle_beta   90.00
_cell.angle_gamma   90.00
#
_symmetry.space_group_name_H-M   'P 1'
#
loop_
_entity.id
_entity.type
_entity.pdbx_description
1 polymer ?
#
loop_
_entity_poly.entity_id
_entity_poly.type
_entity_poly.pdbx_seq_one_letter_code
_entity_poly.pdbx_strand_id
1 'polypeptide(L)'
;HNEEFFKEGKVSQVVTRLKPRVSYGVNGNIDALTIDNDYYWLLGKYSVQSPYNGKKGYVNTSVPLYYLKWEKATTLNFGLDL
;
A
#
# COMPACT_ATOMS: atom_id res chain seq x y z
N HIS A 1 23.87 -22.68 -11.56
CA HIS A 1 24.01 -23.58 -12.72
C HIS A 1 24.15 -22.85 -14.07
N ASN A 2 23.88 -21.54 -14.18
CA ASN A 2 23.94 -20.81 -15.46
C ASN A 2 25.19 -19.94 -15.68
N GLU A 3 26.07 -19.80 -14.69
CA GLU A 3 27.27 -18.96 -14.79
C GLU A 3 28.54 -19.82 -14.78
N GLU A 4 29.49 -19.49 -15.65
CA GLU A 4 30.69 -20.29 -15.94
C GLU A 4 31.66 -20.32 -14.74
N PHE A 5 31.83 -19.18 -14.06
CA PHE A 5 32.65 -19.09 -12.83
C PHE A 5 32.11 -19.94 -11.67
N PHE A 6 30.79 -20.17 -11.63
CA PHE A 6 30.15 -20.98 -10.60
C PHE A 6 30.25 -22.48 -10.89
N LYS A 7 30.55 -22.87 -12.13
CA LYS A 7 30.77 -24.29 -12.51
C LYS A 7 32.20 -24.71 -12.24
N GLU A 8 33.16 -23.84 -12.54
CA GLU A 8 34.60 -24.13 -12.44
C GLU A 8 35.19 -23.93 -11.03
N GLY A 9 34.47 -23.22 -10.14
CA GLY A 9 34.91 -22.97 -8.77
C GLY A 9 34.67 -24.15 -7.81
N LYS A 10 35.53 -24.27 -6.78
CA LYS A 10 35.41 -25.28 -5.70
C LYS A 10 34.07 -25.26 -4.93
N VAL A 11 33.34 -24.15 -5.01
CA VAL A 11 32.03 -23.95 -4.37
C VAL A 11 30.93 -24.81 -5.02
N SER A 12 31.08 -25.15 -6.30
CA SER A 12 30.11 -25.96 -7.06
C SER A 12 30.00 -27.42 -6.55
N GLN A 13 31.03 -27.90 -5.86
CA GLN A 13 31.12 -29.26 -5.33
C GLN A 13 30.28 -29.45 -4.05
N VAL A 14 29.95 -28.36 -3.35
CA VAL A 14 29.22 -28.38 -2.07
C VAL A 14 27.82 -27.78 -2.20
N VAL A 15 27.64 -26.81 -3.09
CA VAL A 15 26.37 -26.09 -3.29
C VAL A 15 25.91 -26.21 -4.74
N THR A 16 24.79 -26.90 -4.96
CA THR A 16 24.26 -27.20 -6.30
C THR A 16 23.54 -26.01 -6.94
N ARG A 17 23.03 -25.08 -6.12
CA ARG A 17 22.34 -23.89 -6.59
C ARG A 17 22.60 -22.72 -5.64
N LEU A 18 22.84 -21.56 -6.21
CA LEU A 18 22.89 -20.30 -5.48
C LEU A 18 22.09 -19.29 -6.29
N LYS A 19 21.11 -18.65 -5.65
CA LYS A 19 20.26 -17.64 -6.26
C LYS A 19 20.15 -16.43 -5.32
N PRO A 20 21.08 -15.48 -5.43
CA PRO A 20 20.94 -14.20 -4.76
C PRO A 20 19.77 -13.42 -5.37
N ARG A 21 19.04 -12.69 -4.53
CA ARG A 21 17.91 -11.83 -4.90
C ARG A 21 18.05 -10.50 -4.18
N VAL A 22 17.98 -9.40 -4.92
CA VAL A 22 17.86 -8.05 -4.38
C VAL A 22 16.63 -7.43 -5.01
N SER A 23 15.76 -6.81 -4.22
CA SER A 23 14.61 -6.09 -4.73
C SER A 23 14.40 -4.77 -4.00
N TYR A 24 13.96 -3.77 -4.75
CA TYR A 24 13.54 -2.47 -4.26
C TYR A 24 12.17 -2.16 -4.88
N GLY A 25 11.21 -1.77 -4.06
CA GLY A 25 9.86 -1.46 -4.51
C GLY A 25 9.19 -0.43 -3.62
N VAL A 26 8.34 0.39 -4.23
CA VAL A 26 7.46 1.33 -3.53
C VAL A 26 6.03 0.84 -3.74
N ASN A 27 5.34 0.53 -2.66
CA ASN A 27 3.94 0.13 -2.68
C ASN A 27 3.05 1.25 -2.11
N GLY A 28 1.83 1.36 -2.63
CA GLY A 28 0.85 2.34 -2.22
C GLY A 28 -0.28 1.67 -1.43
N ASN A 29 -0.76 2.33 -0.39
CA ASN A 29 -1.90 1.90 0.42
C ASN A 29 -3.00 2.97 0.42
N ILE A 30 -4.25 2.53 0.24
CA ILE A 30 -5.46 3.38 0.28
C ILE A 30 -6.38 3.05 1.46
N ASP A 31 -6.07 2.05 2.28
CA ASP A 31 -6.95 1.64 3.39
C ASP A 31 -7.17 2.80 4.37
N ALA A 32 -6.13 3.59 4.64
CA ALA A 32 -6.21 4.82 5.43
C ALA A 32 -7.08 5.93 4.80
N LEU A 33 -7.41 5.81 3.50
CA LEU A 33 -8.33 6.68 2.76
C LEU A 33 -9.74 6.10 2.71
N THR A 34 -10.07 5.09 3.50
CA THR A 34 -11.40 4.51 3.55
C THR A 34 -11.84 4.33 5.01
N ILE A 35 -12.96 4.95 5.38
CA ILE A 35 -13.67 4.67 6.64
C ILE A 35 -15.03 4.11 6.23
N ASP A 36 -15.39 2.95 6.77
CA ASP A 36 -16.66 2.27 6.49
C ASP A 36 -16.95 2.02 4.99
N ASN A 37 -15.95 1.62 4.21
CA ASN A 37 -16.01 1.43 2.74
C ASN A 37 -16.36 2.70 1.93
N ASP A 38 -16.25 3.87 2.54
CA ASP A 38 -16.73 5.12 1.96
C ASP A 38 -15.56 6.00 1.48
N TYR A 39 -15.42 6.12 0.15
CA TYR A 39 -14.35 6.86 -0.52
C TYR A 39 -14.59 8.39 -0.55
N TYR A 40 -15.73 8.87 -0.07
CA TYR A 40 -16.24 10.23 -0.31
C TYR A 40 -15.83 11.29 0.71
N TRP A 41 -14.90 11.01 1.64
CA TRP A 41 -14.41 12.03 2.57
C TRP A 41 -13.77 13.24 1.85
N LEU A 42 -13.31 13.07 0.60
CA LEU A 42 -12.77 14.16 -0.21
C LEU A 42 -13.81 15.25 -0.52
N LEU A 43 -15.10 14.88 -0.57
CA LEU A 43 -16.21 15.77 -0.95
C LEU A 43 -16.97 16.35 0.26
N GLY A 44 -16.70 15.84 1.47
CA GLY A 44 -17.47 16.13 2.67
C GLY A 44 -18.80 15.37 2.68
N LYS A 45 -19.30 15.05 3.88
CA LYS A 45 -20.56 14.31 4.04
C LYS A 45 -21.67 15.26 4.47
N TYR A 46 -22.86 15.11 3.90
CA TYR A 46 -24.06 15.83 4.35
C TYR A 46 -25.09 14.83 4.85
N SER A 47 -25.71 15.14 5.99
CA SER A 47 -26.79 14.32 6.55
C SER A 47 -28.04 15.14 6.81
N VAL A 48 -29.20 14.47 6.70
CA VAL A 48 -30.50 15.04 7.08
C VAL A 48 -30.52 15.23 8.58
N GLN A 49 -30.84 16.43 9.02
CA GLN A 49 -31.05 16.72 10.43
C GLN A 49 -32.49 16.44 10.85
N SER A 50 -32.67 16.17 12.15
CA SER A 50 -33.99 16.09 12.76
C SER A 50 -34.81 17.33 12.40
N PRO A 51 -36.06 17.17 11.94
CA PRO A 51 -36.88 18.31 11.53
C PRO A 51 -37.06 19.30 12.68
N TYR A 52 -36.83 20.58 12.42
CA TYR A 52 -37.20 21.66 13.34
C TYR A 52 -38.40 22.40 12.75
N ASN A 53 -39.48 22.52 13.52
CA ASN A 53 -40.72 23.16 13.08
C ASN A 53 -41.26 22.59 11.74
N GLY A 54 -41.23 21.25 11.58
CA GLY A 54 -41.72 20.56 10.39
C GLY A 54 -40.84 20.68 9.13
N LYS A 55 -39.72 21.42 9.19
CA LYS A 55 -38.80 21.60 8.05
C LYS A 55 -37.55 20.74 8.22
N LYS A 56 -37.16 20.05 7.14
CA LYS A 56 -35.91 19.29 7.07
C LYS A 56 -34.79 20.18 6.56
N GLY A 57 -33.61 20.03 7.15
CA GLY A 57 -32.37 20.66 6.71
C GLY A 57 -31.29 19.63 6.47
N TYR A 58 -30.33 19.96 5.61
CA TYR A 58 -29.11 19.20 5.43
C TYR A 58 -27.97 19.99 6.04
N VAL A 59 -27.08 19.31 6.77
CA VAL A 59 -25.86 19.92 7.31
C VAL A 59 -24.66 19.08 6.94
N ASN A 60 -23.53 19.75 6.77
CA ASN A 60 -22.24 19.08 6.61
C ASN A 60 -21.87 18.40 7.94
N THR A 61 -21.73 17.09 7.91
CA THR A 61 -21.37 16.25 9.06
C THR A 61 -19.90 15.84 9.05
N SER A 62 -19.14 16.15 7.99
CA SER A 62 -17.71 15.82 7.88
C SER A 62 -16.96 16.86 7.06
N VAL A 63 -15.93 17.45 7.65
CA VAL A 63 -15.03 18.38 6.96
C VAL A 63 -14.29 17.65 5.83
N PRO A 64 -14.32 18.16 4.58
CA PRO A 64 -13.57 17.59 3.47
C PRO A 64 -12.06 17.80 3.66
N LEU A 65 -11.26 16.79 3.31
CA LEU A 65 -9.80 16.79 3.49
C LEU A 65 -9.06 16.76 2.15
N TYR A 66 -9.11 17.84 1.37
CA TYR A 66 -8.65 17.89 -0.03
C TYR A 66 -7.18 17.49 -0.33
N TYR A 67 -6.33 17.28 0.69
CA TYR A 67 -4.89 17.02 0.52
C TYR A 67 -4.45 15.60 0.88
N LEU A 68 -5.40 14.68 1.03
CA LEU A 68 -5.09 13.29 1.33
C LEU A 68 -4.43 12.61 0.12
N LYS A 69 -3.39 11.83 0.41
CA LYS A 69 -2.52 11.16 -0.56
C LYS A 69 -2.45 9.68 -0.20
N TRP A 70 -2.11 8.86 -1.19
CA TRP A 70 -1.81 7.45 -0.94
C TRP A 70 -0.66 7.35 0.06
N GLU A 71 -0.81 6.50 1.06
CA GLU A 71 0.28 6.12 1.93
C GLU A 71 1.30 5.34 1.09
N LYS A 72 2.59 5.64 1.26
CA LYS A 72 3.68 5.00 0.50
C LYS A 72 4.56 4.20 1.44
N ALA A 73 4.72 2.92 1.15
CA ALA A 73 5.66 2.04 1.84
C ALA A 73 6.81 1.69 0.88
N THR A 74 8.03 2.04 1.26
CA THR A 74 9.24 1.72 0.49
C THR A 74 9.92 0.52 1.13
N THR A 75 10.13 -0.53 0.34
CA THR A 75 10.72 -1.79 0.83
C THR A 75 11.98 -2.13 0.03
N LEU A 76 13.04 -2.46 0.76
CA LEU A 76 14.30 -2.97 0.24
C LEU A 76 14.51 -4.38 0.81
N ASN A 77 14.64 -5.39 -0.05
CA ASN A 77 14.83 -6.78 0.35
C ASN A 77 16.12 -7.37 -0.23
N PHE A 78 16.77 -8.19 0.59
CA PHE A 78 17.91 -9.02 0.21
C PHE A 78 17.58 -10.47 0.57
N GLY A 79 17.84 -11.39 -0.34
CA GLY A 79 17.59 -12.81 -0.15
C GLY A 79 18.66 -13.65 -0.83
N LEU A 80 18.90 -14.83 -0.28
CA LEU A 80 19.83 -15.81 -0.82
C LEU A 80 19.17 -17.17 -0.73
N ASP A 81 18.85 -17.77 -1.88
CA ASP A 81 18.34 -19.14 -1.93
C ASP A 81 19.51 -20.07 -2.30
N LEU A 82 19.77 -21.11 -1.49
CA LEU A 82 20.67 -22.23 -1.83
C LEU A 82 19.91 -23.41 -2.46
#